data_AF-A0A9E2HG03-F1
#
_entry.id   AF-A0A9E2HG03-F1
#
_cell.length_a   1.000
_cell.length_b   1.000
_cell.length_c   1.000
_cell.angle_alpha   90.00
_cell.angle_beta   90.00
_cell.angle_gamma   90.00
#
_symmetry.space_group_name_H-M   'P 1'
#
loop_
_entity.id
_entity.type
_entity.pdbx_description
1 polymer ?
#
loop_
_entity_poly.entity_id
_entity_poly.type
_entity_poly.pdbx_seq_one_letter_code
_entity_poly.pdbx_strand_id
1 'polypeptide(L)'
;MIKVLSLAAALAVLPVSAAVADPQKGASERAIEAAAETFESRMEAFGARAEAIAEDASLTEAQRETRIAALWTEYQPDLTAFTSVVTQHASAIAAEVLAEIDVEAIVAEALSGVEASGALQVAQGMAANGALASNDPEHMATYGLMADYAVGTALDAIDEVQGEVEAAVAEADTAAVETDEAAPSSVRD
;
A
#
# COMPACT_ATOMS: atom_id res chain seq x y z
N MET A 1 -17.53 -11.85 14.55
CA MET A 1 -16.10 -11.86 14.92
C MET A 1 -15.31 -12.05 13.64
N ILE A 2 -14.66 -11.01 13.09
CA ILE A 2 -13.59 -10.98 12.06
C ILE A 2 -13.35 -9.47 11.81
N LYS A 3 -12.53 -8.80 12.62
CA LYS A 3 -12.03 -7.43 12.34
C LYS A 3 -10.60 -7.17 12.90
N VAL A 4 -9.88 -8.22 13.30
CA VAL A 4 -8.57 -8.08 14.00
C VAL A 4 -7.40 -8.61 13.14
N LEU A 5 -7.67 -9.22 11.99
CA LEU A 5 -6.63 -9.84 11.14
C LEU A 5 -5.92 -8.87 10.18
N SER A 6 -6.46 -7.65 9.95
CA SER A 6 -5.88 -6.69 9.01
C SER A 6 -4.67 -5.93 9.58
N LEU A 7 -4.69 -5.57 10.87
CA LEU A 7 -3.61 -4.78 11.48
C LEU A 7 -2.34 -5.61 11.75
N ALA A 8 -2.49 -6.91 12.05
CA ALA A 8 -1.36 -7.80 12.27
C ALA A 8 -0.62 -8.16 10.97
N ALA A 9 -1.33 -8.23 9.83
CA ALA A 9 -0.71 -8.42 8.52
C ALA A 9 0.06 -7.17 8.07
N ALA A 10 -0.44 -5.97 8.40
CA ALA A 10 0.30 -4.72 8.17
C ALA A 10 1.55 -4.61 9.06
N LEU A 11 1.53 -5.16 10.28
CA LEU A 11 2.69 -5.18 11.18
C LEU A 11 3.74 -6.25 10.81
N ALA A 12 3.37 -7.29 10.05
CA ALA A 12 4.28 -8.39 9.68
C ALA A 12 5.23 -8.04 8.52
N VAL A 13 5.02 -6.91 7.84
CA VAL A 13 5.88 -6.41 6.74
C VAL A 13 6.83 -5.31 7.21
N LEU A 14 6.89 -5.01 8.52
CA LEU A 14 7.89 -4.10 9.09
C LEU A 14 8.96 -4.88 9.87
N PRO A 15 9.90 -5.57 9.21
CA PRO A 15 11.17 -5.85 9.82
C PRO A 15 12.05 -4.59 9.75
N VAL A 16 12.48 -4.13 10.92
CA VAL A 16 13.66 -3.28 11.18
C VAL A 16 13.53 -1.77 10.88
N SER A 17 13.11 -0.99 11.87
CA SER A 17 13.63 0.39 12.04
C SER A 17 13.90 0.75 13.50
N ALA A 18 13.86 -0.22 14.41
CA ALA A 18 14.31 -0.03 15.77
C ALA A 18 15.78 -0.44 15.86
N ALA A 19 16.65 0.56 16.02
CA ALA A 19 18.08 0.49 16.30
C ALA A 19 18.97 0.10 15.10
N VAL A 20 19.66 1.11 14.58
CA VAL A 20 21.14 1.26 14.57
C VAL A 20 21.43 2.57 13.82
N ALA A 21 22.31 3.40 14.39
CA ALA A 21 22.90 4.50 13.65
C ALA A 21 23.73 3.92 12.50
N ASP A 22 23.12 3.84 11.31
CA ASP A 22 23.77 3.29 10.12
C ASP A 22 24.52 4.41 9.39
N PRO A 23 25.86 4.31 9.20
CA PRO A 23 26.61 5.23 8.36
C PRO A 23 26.24 5.18 6.87
N GLN A 24 25.33 4.28 6.44
CA GLN A 24 24.84 4.16 5.08
C GLN A 24 23.54 4.91 4.76
N LYS A 25 23.03 5.80 5.64
CA LYS A 25 21.80 6.53 5.32
C LYS A 25 21.91 7.30 3.99
N GLY A 26 20.94 7.09 3.10
CA GLY A 26 20.84 7.74 1.80
C GLY A 26 20.64 9.26 1.94
N ALA A 27 20.84 10.01 0.84
CA ALA A 27 20.59 11.47 0.88
C ALA A 27 19.11 11.79 1.16
N SER A 28 18.20 10.95 0.66
CA SER A 28 16.76 11.06 0.88
C SER A 28 16.35 10.77 2.33
N GLU A 29 16.97 9.76 2.95
CA GLU A 29 16.71 9.44 4.36
C GLU A 29 17.18 10.56 5.30
N ARG A 30 18.37 11.13 5.05
CA ARG A 30 18.85 12.29 5.82
C ARG A 30 17.95 13.51 5.67
N ALA A 31 17.38 13.73 4.47
CA ALA A 31 16.46 14.83 4.24
C ALA A 31 15.13 14.65 5.00
N ILE A 32 14.60 13.42 5.01
CA ILE A 32 13.40 13.09 5.80
C ILE A 32 13.67 13.19 7.29
N GLU A 33 14.82 12.72 7.77
CA GLU A 33 15.18 12.79 9.19
C GLU A 33 15.32 14.24 9.67
N ALA A 34 16.00 15.10 8.92
CA ALA A 34 16.09 16.52 9.26
C ALA A 34 14.71 17.22 9.25
N ALA A 35 13.84 16.86 8.31
CA ALA A 35 12.46 17.36 8.28
C ALA A 35 11.63 16.82 9.46
N ALA A 36 11.84 15.57 9.86
CA ALA A 36 11.20 14.96 11.02
C ALA A 36 11.63 15.63 12.32
N GLU A 37 12.93 15.88 12.54
CA GLU A 37 13.43 16.61 13.71
C GLU A 37 12.82 18.03 13.80
N THR A 38 12.74 18.71 12.66
CA THR A 38 12.12 20.04 12.59
C THR A 38 10.63 19.96 12.92
N PHE A 39 9.92 18.99 12.34
CA PHE A 39 8.50 18.77 12.58
C PHE A 39 8.21 18.40 14.04
N GLU A 40 9.00 17.51 14.64
CA GLU A 40 8.88 17.11 16.04
C GLU A 40 9.07 18.31 16.98
N SER A 41 10.11 19.12 16.77
CA SER A 41 10.33 20.34 17.55
C SER A 41 9.14 21.32 17.46
N ARG A 42 8.55 21.45 16.26
CA ARG A 42 7.34 22.26 16.05
C ARG A 42 6.14 21.65 16.78
N MET A 43 5.93 20.34 16.69
CA MET A 43 4.82 19.64 17.34
C MET A 43 4.92 19.65 18.87
N GLU A 44 6.12 19.62 19.43
CA GLU A 44 6.35 19.81 20.86
C GLU A 44 5.94 21.22 21.30
N ALA A 45 6.32 22.25 20.52
CA ALA A 45 5.91 23.63 20.77
C ALA A 45 4.39 23.83 20.60
N PHE A 46 3.75 23.14 19.65
CA PHE A 46 2.29 23.08 19.53
C PHE A 46 1.67 22.48 20.80
N GLY A 47 2.17 21.31 21.24
CA GLY A 47 1.67 20.62 22.42
C GLY A 47 1.74 21.49 23.68
N ALA A 48 2.90 22.13 23.93
CA ALA A 48 3.07 23.02 25.07
C ALA A 48 2.11 24.23 25.02
N ARG A 49 1.87 24.81 23.83
CA ARG A 49 0.90 25.91 23.67
C ARG A 49 -0.54 25.44 23.84
N ALA A 50 -0.88 24.26 23.33
CA ALA A 50 -2.20 23.68 23.47
C ALA A 50 -2.51 23.35 24.94
N GLU A 51 -1.55 22.78 25.66
CA GLU A 51 -1.64 22.51 27.10
C GLU A 51 -1.80 23.81 27.90
N ALA A 52 -1.00 24.84 27.63
CA ALA A 52 -1.14 26.15 28.27
C ALA A 52 -2.53 26.77 28.03
N ILE A 53 -3.13 26.58 26.85
CA ILE A 53 -4.51 27.00 26.58
C ILE A 53 -5.51 26.14 27.34
N ALA A 54 -5.28 24.82 27.40
CA ALA A 54 -6.16 23.87 28.08
C ALA A 54 -6.25 24.14 29.59
N GLU A 55 -5.12 24.49 30.22
CA GLU A 55 -5.01 24.77 31.66
C GLU A 55 -5.37 26.21 32.04
N ASP A 56 -5.63 27.09 31.06
CA ASP A 56 -5.99 28.48 31.32
C ASP A 56 -7.38 28.58 31.98
N ALA A 57 -7.37 28.75 33.30
CA ALA A 57 -8.55 28.92 34.13
C ALA A 57 -9.30 30.25 33.89
N SER A 58 -8.68 31.21 33.18
CA SER A 58 -9.35 32.46 32.80
C SER A 58 -10.28 32.30 31.59
N LEU A 59 -10.20 31.14 30.91
CA LEU A 59 -11.00 30.85 29.71
C LEU A 59 -12.18 29.95 30.02
N THR A 60 -13.26 30.15 29.27
CA THR A 60 -14.33 29.16 29.17
C THR A 60 -13.90 28.02 28.25
N GLU A 61 -14.59 26.88 28.34
CA GLU A 61 -14.33 25.71 27.49
C GLU A 61 -14.44 26.06 25.99
N ALA A 62 -15.50 26.74 25.58
CA ALA A 62 -15.68 27.20 24.20
C ALA A 62 -14.54 28.15 23.73
N GLN A 63 -13.97 28.95 24.63
CA GLN A 63 -12.84 29.83 24.30
C GLN A 63 -11.53 29.04 24.14
N ARG A 64 -11.32 28.00 24.95
CA ARG A 64 -10.18 27.08 24.80
C ARG A 64 -10.24 26.35 23.47
N GLU A 65 -11.39 25.74 23.15
CA GLU A 65 -11.60 25.04 21.88
C GLU A 65 -11.34 25.95 20.68
N THR A 66 -11.90 27.16 20.68
CA THR A 66 -11.69 28.15 19.60
C THR A 66 -10.20 28.49 19.43
N ARG A 67 -9.48 28.66 20.54
CA ARG A 67 -8.05 28.99 20.49
C ARG A 67 -7.18 27.82 20.06
N ILE A 68 -7.51 26.59 20.46
CA ILE A 68 -6.81 25.37 20.00
C ILE A 68 -7.07 25.15 18.50
N ALA A 69 -8.30 25.36 18.03
CA ALA A 69 -8.62 25.28 16.59
C ALA A 69 -7.84 26.33 15.76
N ALA A 70 -7.71 27.55 16.29
CA ALA A 70 -6.88 28.58 15.67
C ALA A 70 -5.39 28.20 15.66
N LEU A 71 -4.89 27.64 16.77
CA LEU A 71 -3.53 27.12 16.88
C LEU A 71 -3.27 26.00 15.86
N TRP A 72 -4.23 25.12 15.62
CA TRP A 72 -4.10 24.08 14.58
C TRP A 72 -3.95 24.66 13.18
N THR A 73 -4.66 25.74 12.88
CA THR A 73 -4.55 26.44 11.59
C THR A 73 -3.17 27.09 11.43
N GLU A 74 -2.56 27.56 12.53
CA GLU A 74 -1.19 28.09 12.53
C GLU A 74 -0.14 27.02 12.17
N TYR A 75 -0.35 25.75 12.59
CA TYR A 75 0.58 24.64 12.38
C TYR A 75 0.30 23.80 11.12
N GLN A 76 -0.83 24.02 10.45
CA GLN A 76 -1.20 23.35 9.19
C GLN A 76 -0.11 23.46 8.09
N PRO A 77 0.57 24.60 7.92
CA PRO A 77 1.70 24.73 6.98
C PRO A 77 2.88 23.83 7.32
N ASP A 78 3.17 23.59 8.61
CA ASP A 78 4.30 22.73 9.04
C ASP A 78 4.03 21.26 8.69
N LEU A 79 2.80 20.78 8.88
CA LEU A 79 2.35 19.46 8.43
C LEU A 79 2.46 19.32 6.91
N THR A 80 2.07 20.35 6.17
CA THR A 80 2.16 20.37 4.71
C THR A 80 3.61 20.35 4.25
N ALA A 81 4.50 21.10 4.91
CA ALA A 81 5.92 21.10 4.59
C ALA A 81 6.57 19.73 4.85
N PHE A 82 6.30 19.11 6.00
CA PHE A 82 6.80 17.78 6.34
C PHE A 82 6.31 16.71 5.35
N THR A 83 5.00 16.67 5.08
CA THR A 83 4.41 15.71 4.13
C THR A 83 4.93 15.91 2.71
N SER A 84 5.20 17.16 2.29
CA SER A 84 5.85 17.44 1.00
C SER A 84 7.27 16.86 0.91
N VAL A 85 8.08 16.96 1.97
CA VAL A 85 9.44 16.38 1.99
C VAL A 85 9.36 14.86 1.95
N VAL A 86 8.48 14.25 2.75
CA VAL A 86 8.29 12.79 2.76
C VAL A 86 7.85 12.28 1.39
N THR A 87 6.86 12.91 0.76
CA THR A 87 6.37 12.49 -0.57
C THR A 87 7.41 12.68 -1.67
N GLN A 88 8.22 13.73 -1.60
CA GLN A 88 9.32 13.96 -2.54
C GLN A 88 10.38 12.85 -2.49
N HIS A 89 10.64 12.29 -1.31
CA HIS A 89 11.72 11.34 -1.07
C HIS A 89 11.27 9.88 -0.99
N ALA A 90 9.97 9.61 -0.84
CA ALA A 90 9.43 8.25 -0.74
C ALA A 90 9.77 7.36 -1.95
N SER A 91 9.71 7.91 -3.17
CA SER A 91 10.06 7.15 -4.39
C SER A 91 11.55 6.85 -4.49
N ALA A 92 12.41 7.76 -4.00
CA ALA A 92 13.85 7.57 -3.99
C ALA A 92 14.26 6.47 -3.00
N ILE A 93 13.66 6.43 -1.82
CA ILE A 93 13.87 5.35 -0.84
C ILE A 93 13.38 4.02 -1.41
N ALA A 94 12.18 3.99 -2.01
CA ALA A 94 11.68 2.78 -2.66
C ALA A 94 12.60 2.29 -3.78
N ALA A 95 13.19 3.21 -4.55
CA ALA A 95 14.16 2.87 -5.60
C ALA A 95 15.49 2.36 -5.05
N GLU A 96 16.00 2.94 -3.95
CA GLU A 96 17.21 2.46 -3.26
C GLU A 96 16.98 1.03 -2.72
N VAL A 97 15.85 0.79 -2.05
CA VAL A 97 15.47 -0.55 -1.55
C VAL A 97 15.30 -1.55 -2.69
N LEU A 98 14.66 -1.17 -3.80
CA LEU A 98 14.51 -2.05 -4.97
C LEU A 98 15.87 -2.36 -5.63
N ALA A 99 16.82 -1.42 -5.62
CA ALA A 99 18.15 -1.64 -6.15
C ALA A 99 18.99 -2.61 -5.29
N GLU A 100 18.68 -2.73 -4.01
CA GLU A 100 19.29 -3.72 -3.11
C GLU A 100 18.72 -5.13 -3.27
N ILE A 101 17.56 -5.28 -3.94
CA ILE A 101 16.99 -6.60 -4.23
C ILE A 101 17.79 -7.26 -5.35
N ASP A 102 18.50 -8.33 -5.01
CA ASP A 102 19.17 -9.19 -5.99
C ASP A 102 18.13 -10.09 -6.70
N VAL A 103 17.54 -9.54 -7.77
CA VAL A 103 16.57 -10.25 -8.61
C VAL A 103 17.21 -11.49 -9.24
N GLU A 104 18.50 -11.45 -9.58
CA GLU A 104 19.21 -12.58 -10.19
C GLU A 104 19.34 -13.73 -9.19
N ALA A 105 19.66 -13.44 -7.94
CA ALA A 105 19.69 -14.44 -6.87
C ALA A 105 18.30 -15.05 -6.62
N ILE A 106 17.24 -14.23 -6.59
CA ILE A 106 15.85 -14.70 -6.42
C ILE A 106 15.44 -15.59 -7.60
N VAL A 107 15.77 -15.19 -8.83
CA VAL A 107 15.48 -15.98 -10.03
C VAL A 107 16.28 -17.27 -10.04
N ALA A 108 17.57 -17.23 -9.69
CA ALA A 108 18.41 -18.41 -9.60
C ALA A 108 17.90 -19.39 -8.53
N GLU A 109 17.46 -18.89 -7.37
CA GLU A 109 16.85 -19.71 -6.32
C GLU A 109 15.52 -20.32 -6.78
N ALA A 110 14.65 -19.54 -7.42
CA ALA A 110 13.40 -20.04 -7.99
C ALA A 110 13.63 -21.11 -9.05
N LEU A 111 14.59 -20.91 -9.96
CA LEU A 111 14.97 -21.89 -10.98
C LEU A 111 15.54 -23.16 -10.35
N SER A 112 16.35 -23.04 -9.30
CA SER A 112 16.86 -24.20 -8.56
C SER A 112 15.74 -25.02 -7.90
N GLY A 113 14.69 -24.35 -7.41
CA GLY A 113 13.50 -25.01 -6.88
C GLY A 113 12.70 -25.75 -7.96
N VAL A 114 12.59 -25.17 -9.15
CA VAL A 114 11.96 -25.81 -10.32
C VAL A 114 12.76 -27.03 -10.79
N GLU A 115 14.09 -26.93 -10.85
CA GLU A 115 14.96 -28.07 -11.16
C GLU A 115 14.89 -29.17 -10.10
N ALA A 116 14.91 -28.80 -8.81
CA ALA A 116 14.79 -29.75 -7.71
C ALA A 116 13.43 -30.47 -7.68
N SER A 117 12.36 -29.79 -8.12
CA SER A 117 11.02 -30.40 -8.25
C SER A 117 10.90 -31.39 -9.42
N GLY A 118 11.88 -31.40 -10.33
CA GLY A 118 11.84 -32.18 -11.57
C GLY A 118 10.80 -31.67 -12.58
N ALA A 119 10.10 -30.57 -12.30
CA ALA A 119 9.09 -30.00 -13.19
C ALA A 119 9.67 -29.66 -14.56
N LEU A 120 10.94 -29.22 -14.62
CA LEU A 120 11.62 -28.94 -15.88
C LEU A 120 11.88 -30.21 -16.70
N GLN A 121 12.27 -31.32 -16.07
CA GLN A 121 12.42 -32.62 -16.75
C GLN A 121 11.07 -33.21 -17.18
N VAL A 122 10.02 -33.05 -16.37
CA VAL A 122 8.66 -33.49 -16.74
C VAL A 122 8.15 -32.69 -17.95
N ALA A 123 8.32 -31.37 -17.93
CA ALA A 123 7.95 -30.50 -19.05
C ALA A 123 8.74 -30.83 -20.32
N GLN A 124 10.07 -31.03 -20.23
CA GLN A 124 10.89 -31.46 -21.36
C GLN A 124 10.50 -32.86 -21.87
N GLY A 125 10.19 -33.79 -20.97
CA GLY A 125 9.70 -35.12 -21.31
C GLY A 125 8.35 -35.08 -22.03
N MET A 126 7.43 -34.22 -21.59
CA MET A 126 6.15 -33.97 -22.25
C MET A 126 6.30 -33.24 -23.59
N ALA A 127 7.27 -32.34 -23.73
CA ALA A 127 7.55 -31.66 -24.99
C ALA A 127 8.21 -32.58 -26.03
N ALA A 128 9.02 -33.55 -25.58
CA ALA A 128 9.71 -34.48 -26.47
C ALA A 128 8.91 -35.76 -26.77
N ASN A 129 8.05 -36.21 -25.86
CA ASN A 129 7.34 -37.51 -25.95
C ASN A 129 5.85 -37.41 -25.60
N GLY A 130 5.36 -36.25 -25.19
CA GLY A 130 3.95 -36.08 -24.83
C GLY A 130 3.08 -35.97 -26.07
N ALA A 131 1.78 -36.18 -25.89
CA ALA A 131 0.82 -36.13 -26.99
C ALA A 131 0.72 -34.74 -27.67
N LEU A 132 1.26 -33.69 -27.04
CA LEU A 132 1.47 -32.34 -27.60
C LEU A 132 2.65 -32.24 -28.57
N ALA A 133 3.58 -33.19 -28.56
CA ALA A 133 4.68 -33.30 -29.53
C ALA A 133 4.25 -34.00 -30.84
N SER A 134 3.04 -34.58 -30.85
CA SER A 134 2.44 -35.20 -32.02
C SER A 134 2.03 -34.13 -33.02
N ASN A 135 2.62 -34.15 -34.22
CA ASN A 135 2.19 -33.31 -35.35
C ASN A 135 1.01 -33.91 -36.11
N ASP A 136 0.28 -34.86 -35.52
CA ASP A 136 -0.92 -35.44 -36.11
C ASP A 136 -2.04 -34.37 -36.18
N PRO A 137 -2.58 -34.07 -37.38
CA PRO A 137 -3.63 -33.07 -37.57
C PRO A 137 -4.85 -33.27 -36.66
N GLU A 138 -5.24 -34.51 -36.35
CA GLU A 138 -6.40 -34.78 -35.49
C GLU A 138 -6.10 -34.47 -34.02
N HIS A 139 -4.86 -34.68 -33.57
CA HIS A 139 -4.40 -34.33 -32.24
C HIS A 139 -4.31 -32.82 -32.06
N MET A 140 -3.78 -32.11 -33.06
CA MET A 140 -3.70 -30.65 -33.06
C MET A 140 -5.09 -29.99 -33.04
N ALA A 141 -6.05 -30.55 -33.77
CA ALA A 141 -7.45 -30.08 -33.73
C ALA A 141 -8.08 -30.29 -32.34
N THR A 142 -7.86 -31.47 -31.73
CA THR A 142 -8.44 -31.80 -30.42
C THR A 142 -7.83 -30.97 -29.29
N TYR A 143 -6.50 -30.79 -29.28
CA TYR A 143 -5.84 -29.94 -28.29
C TYR A 143 -6.14 -28.45 -28.52
N GLY A 144 -6.28 -28.00 -29.78
CA GLY A 144 -6.74 -26.66 -30.10
C GLY A 144 -8.11 -26.35 -29.52
N LEU A 145 -9.08 -27.27 -29.67
CA LEU A 145 -10.42 -27.11 -29.10
C LEU A 145 -10.42 -27.04 -27.56
N MET A 146 -9.56 -27.83 -26.90
CA MET A 146 -9.39 -27.76 -25.44
C MET A 146 -8.76 -26.45 -24.99
N ALA A 147 -7.77 -25.94 -25.74
CA ALA A 147 -7.14 -24.66 -25.46
C ALA A 147 -8.13 -23.50 -25.66
N ASP A 148 -8.90 -23.51 -26.75
CA ASP A 148 -9.94 -22.51 -27.02
C ASP A 148 -11.02 -22.51 -25.93
N TYR A 149 -11.41 -23.69 -25.44
CA TYR A 149 -12.34 -23.81 -24.31
C TYR A 149 -11.77 -23.26 -23.00
N ALA A 150 -10.50 -23.56 -22.70
CA ALA A 150 -9.84 -23.07 -21.49
C ALA A 150 -9.64 -21.55 -21.52
N VAL A 151 -9.27 -20.98 -22.67
CA VAL A 151 -9.15 -19.53 -22.87
C VAL A 151 -10.52 -18.86 -22.76
N GLY A 152 -11.57 -19.42 -23.38
CA GLY A 152 -12.93 -18.90 -23.23
C GLY A 152 -13.40 -18.86 -21.78
N THR A 153 -13.19 -19.95 -21.04
CA THR A 153 -13.54 -20.03 -19.61
C THR A 153 -12.76 -19.02 -18.76
N ALA A 154 -11.48 -18.78 -19.10
CA ALA A 154 -10.67 -17.78 -18.39
C ALA A 154 -11.13 -16.35 -18.68
N LEU A 155 -11.54 -16.05 -19.92
CA LEU A 155 -12.09 -14.75 -20.29
C LEU A 155 -13.44 -14.50 -19.61
N ASP A 156 -14.33 -15.50 -19.58
CA ASP A 156 -15.60 -15.41 -18.87
C ASP A 156 -15.41 -15.15 -17.36
N ALA A 157 -14.41 -15.80 -16.74
CA ALA A 157 -14.08 -15.56 -15.34
C ALA A 157 -13.48 -14.16 -15.09
N ILE A 158 -12.71 -13.62 -16.04
CA ILE A 158 -12.21 -12.24 -15.97
C ILE A 158 -13.36 -11.24 -16.05
N ASP A 159 -14.32 -11.47 -16.95
CA ASP A 159 -15.50 -10.60 -17.10
C ASP A 159 -16.39 -10.65 -15.84
N GLU A 160 -16.56 -11.82 -15.22
CA GLU A 160 -17.27 -11.96 -13.94
C GLU A 160 -16.58 -11.16 -12.83
N VAL A 161 -15.26 -11.30 -12.69
CA VAL A 161 -14.47 -10.54 -11.69
C VAL A 161 -14.52 -9.04 -11.96
N GLN A 162 -14.47 -8.60 -13.22
CA GLN A 162 -14.60 -7.19 -13.56
C GLN A 162 -15.97 -6.63 -13.14
N GLY A 163 -17.05 -7.37 -13.40
CA GLY A 163 -18.40 -6.99 -12.97
C GLY A 163 -18.53 -6.87 -11.44
N GLU A 164 -17.92 -7.78 -10.68
CA GLU A 164 -17.88 -7.71 -9.21
C GLU A 164 -17.08 -6.50 -8.71
N VAL A 165 -15.95 -6.18 -9.34
CA VAL A 165 -15.14 -5.00 -9.00
C VAL A 165 -15.89 -3.71 -9.31
N GLU A 166 -16.54 -3.60 -10.47
CA GLU A 166 -17.35 -2.43 -10.83
C GLU A 166 -18.54 -2.24 -9.87
N ALA A 167 -19.20 -3.32 -9.47
CA ALA A 167 -20.28 -3.27 -8.48
C ALA A 167 -19.78 -2.82 -7.09
N ALA A 168 -18.62 -3.32 -6.64
CA ALA A 168 -18.02 -2.93 -5.38
C ALA A 168 -17.56 -1.45 -5.37
N VAL A 169 -17.05 -0.95 -6.50
CA VAL A 169 -16.70 0.47 -6.66
C VAL A 169 -17.95 1.34 -6.63
N ALA A 170 -19.03 0.94 -7.31
CA ALA A 170 -20.30 1.66 -7.28
C ALA A 170 -20.92 1.70 -5.87
N GLU A 171 -20.85 0.61 -5.11
CA GLU A 171 -21.31 0.56 -3.71
C GLU A 171 -20.46 1.48 -2.82
N ALA A 172 -19.14 1.49 -3.00
CA ALA A 172 -18.23 2.39 -2.27
C ALA A 172 -18.49 3.88 -2.59
N ASP A 173 -18.75 4.22 -3.85
CA ASP A 173 -19.11 5.57 -4.26
C ASP A 173 -20.47 5.99 -3.68
N THR A 174 -21.47 5.11 -3.64
CA THR A 174 -22.76 5.40 -2.98
C THR A 174 -22.63 5.59 -1.47
N ALA A 175 -21.76 4.81 -0.81
CA ALA A 175 -21.50 4.96 0.62
C ALA A 175 -20.76 6.27 0.94
N ALA A 176 -19.87 6.73 0.03
CA ALA A 176 -19.21 8.03 0.16
C ALA A 176 -20.20 9.20 0.03
N VAL A 177 -21.21 9.08 -0.84
CA VAL A 177 -22.27 10.09 -1.00
C VAL A 177 -23.18 10.14 0.24
N GLU A 178 -23.56 9.01 0.82
CA GLU A 178 -24.37 9.01 2.06
C GLU A 178 -23.63 9.56 3.28
N THR A 179 -22.29 9.46 3.33
CA THR A 179 -21.50 10.09 4.40
C THR A 179 -21.41 11.62 4.29
N ASP A 180 -21.67 12.20 3.12
CA ASP A 180 -21.68 13.66 2.90
C ASP A 180 -23.05 14.28 3.24
N GLU A 181 -24.14 13.50 3.16
CA GLU A 181 -25.50 13.94 3.54
C GLU A 181 -25.78 13.81 5.05
N ALA A 182 -24.96 13.06 5.79
CA ALA A 182 -25.09 12.86 7.23
C ALA A 182 -24.35 13.90 8.10
N ALA A 183 -23.91 15.04 7.54
CA ALA A 183 -23.50 16.19 8.33
C ALA A 183 -24.76 16.95 8.81
N PRO A 184 -25.13 16.91 10.11
CA PRO A 184 -26.32 17.60 10.58
C PRO A 184 -26.16 19.11 10.43
N SER A 185 -27.04 19.70 9.63
CA SER A 185 -27.30 21.13 9.58
C SER A 185 -27.84 21.61 10.94
N SER A 186 -26.95 21.90 11.88
CA SER A 186 -27.32 22.60 13.11
C SER A 186 -27.49 24.10 12.82
N VAL A 187 -28.74 24.45 12.49
CA VAL A 187 -29.51 25.60 12.99
C VAL A 187 -28.91 27.00 12.85
N ARG A 188 -29.65 27.88 12.16
CA ARG A 188 -30.00 29.21 12.69
C ARG A 188 -31.28 29.75 12.05
N ASP A 189 -32.35 29.70 12.84
CA ASP A 189 -33.31 30.81 12.97
C ASP A 189 -32.58 32.08 13.48
#